data_AF-A0A0N8W6A3-F1
#
_entry.id   AF-A0A0N8W6A3-F1
#
_cell.length_a   1.000
_cell.length_b   1.000
_cell.length_c   1.000
_cell.angle_alpha   90.00
_cell.angle_beta   90.00
_cell.angle_gamma   90.00
#
_symmetry.space_group_name_H-M   'P 1'
#
loop_
_entity.id
_entity.type
_entity.pdbx_description
1 polymer ?
#
loop_
_entity_poly.entity_id
_entity_poly.type
_entity_poly.pdbx_seq_one_letter_code
_entity_poly.pdbx_strand_id
1 'polypeptide(L)'
;MRFNRKFVHNFGRYFQKTKTEDLINNKNCSEFEVNNWIISNFIIKKLVPVVGIKPYPLSEQLLMVATLCRFHPTHIFEWGTNIGKSARIFYETSKYFQIHSNIHSIDLPEEVDHIEHPHKKRAKLLKNIHEINLYQGDGLDISLEICEKITHGNILFFLDGDHDYNSVKRELDGILSTIKFPVILVHDTFYQSSNSHYNIGPYLAIKDILNMNKTQIKTLSMNTGLPGMTLLYHEINLKIE
;
A
#
# COMPACT_ATOMS: atom_id res chain seq x y z
N MET A 1 39.84 -25.26 25.96
CA MET A 1 39.20 -24.08 25.36
C MET A 1 37.71 -24.13 25.63
N ARG A 2 37.21 -23.31 26.56
CA ARG A 2 35.76 -23.17 26.84
C ARG A 2 35.21 -22.03 25.99
N PHE A 3 34.27 -22.34 25.09
CA PHE A 3 33.54 -21.32 24.33
C PHE A 3 32.60 -20.56 25.27
N ASN A 4 32.85 -19.26 25.41
CA ASN A 4 32.02 -18.33 26.15
C ASN A 4 30.69 -18.11 25.42
N ARG A 5 29.61 -18.77 25.88
CA ARG A 5 28.23 -18.43 25.51
C ARG A 5 27.81 -17.18 26.27
N LYS A 6 28.04 -16.00 25.69
CA LYS A 6 27.40 -14.73 26.09
C LYS A 6 26.91 -13.99 24.85
N PHE A 7 25.86 -14.52 24.22
CA PHE A 7 25.09 -13.79 23.20
C PHE A 7 23.63 -14.26 23.23
N VAL A 8 22.99 -14.15 24.38
CA VAL A 8 21.53 -14.21 24.48
C VAL A 8 21.15 -13.27 25.61
N HIS A 9 20.93 -11.98 25.35
CA HIS A 9 20.10 -11.11 26.18
C HIS A 9 19.73 -9.86 25.36
N ASN A 10 18.44 -9.48 25.44
CA ASN A 10 17.81 -8.25 24.92
C ASN A 10 17.06 -8.29 23.57
N PHE A 11 16.29 -9.35 23.28
CA PHE A 11 15.21 -9.27 22.27
C PHE A 11 13.80 -9.01 22.85
N GLY A 12 13.68 -8.87 24.17
CA GLY A 12 12.38 -8.92 24.88
C GLY A 12 11.80 -7.61 25.41
N ARG A 13 12.28 -6.42 25.01
CA ARG A 13 11.85 -5.14 25.62
C ARG A 13 11.54 -3.98 24.66
N TYR A 14 11.15 -4.26 23.42
CA TYR A 14 10.67 -3.23 22.47
C TYR A 14 9.14 -3.21 22.35
N PHE A 15 8.43 -3.21 23.48
CA PHE A 15 7.01 -2.82 23.53
C PHE A 15 6.84 -1.46 24.21
N GLN A 16 7.74 -0.52 23.91
CA GLN A 16 7.45 0.89 24.12
C GLN A 16 6.55 1.36 22.97
N LYS A 17 5.51 2.14 23.28
CA LYS A 17 4.77 2.94 22.30
C LYS A 17 5.79 3.62 21.40
N THR A 18 5.88 3.18 20.15
CA THR A 18 6.81 3.78 19.20
C THR A 18 6.24 5.14 18.86
N LYS A 19 6.96 6.21 19.20
CA LYS A 19 6.49 7.56 18.85
C LYS A 19 6.62 7.69 17.34
N THR A 20 5.74 8.48 16.72
CA THR A 20 5.80 8.80 15.30
C THR A 20 7.15 9.39 14.88
N GLU A 21 7.82 10.08 15.81
CA GLU A 21 9.19 10.60 15.63
C GLU A 21 10.23 9.50 15.40
N ASP A 22 10.05 8.32 16.00
CA ASP A 22 10.97 7.19 15.82
C ASP A 22 10.81 6.52 14.44
N LEU A 23 9.67 6.75 13.78
CA LEU A 23 9.34 6.15 12.47
C LEU A 23 9.95 6.91 11.30
N ILE A 24 10.15 8.22 11.45
CA ILE A 24 10.60 9.12 10.39
C ILE A 24 11.78 9.95 10.92
N ASN A 25 13.00 9.54 10.58
CA ASN A 25 14.21 10.21 11.06
C ASN A 25 14.33 11.65 10.51
N ASN A 26 14.03 11.82 9.22
CA ASN A 26 14.27 13.06 8.48
C ASN A 26 12.97 13.63 7.89
N LYS A 27 12.05 14.06 8.77
CA LYS A 27 10.70 14.52 8.38
C LYS A 27 10.71 15.64 7.34
N ASN A 28 11.69 16.53 7.41
CA ASN A 28 11.79 17.73 6.57
C ASN A 28 12.57 17.50 5.26
N CYS A 29 13.06 16.28 5.00
CA CYS A 29 13.79 15.97 3.77
C CYS A 29 12.85 15.69 2.59
N SER A 30 13.39 15.91 1.38
CA SER A 30 12.68 15.72 0.11
C SER A 30 12.64 14.25 -0.33
N GLU A 31 13.45 13.43 0.33
CA GLU A 31 13.62 12.00 0.12
C GLU A 31 12.66 11.21 1.00
N PHE A 32 12.25 10.06 0.48
CA PHE A 32 11.47 9.09 1.24
C PHE A 32 12.39 8.36 2.22
N GLU A 33 12.09 8.45 3.51
CA GLU A 33 12.81 7.70 4.55
C GLU A 33 11.86 7.30 5.67
N VAL A 34 11.99 6.06 6.12
CA VAL A 34 11.37 5.52 7.33
C VAL A 34 12.35 4.61 8.06
N ASN A 35 12.10 4.35 9.33
CA ASN A 35 12.91 3.45 10.13
C ASN A 35 12.62 1.98 9.79
N ASN A 36 13.40 1.42 8.85
CA ASN A 36 13.27 0.04 8.39
C ASN A 36 13.36 -0.99 9.53
N TRP A 37 14.13 -0.76 10.60
CA TRP A 37 14.24 -1.70 11.71
C TRP A 37 12.93 -1.81 12.50
N ILE A 38 12.25 -0.69 12.72
CA ILE A 38 10.98 -0.66 13.44
C ILE A 38 9.89 -1.32 12.59
N ILE A 39 9.75 -0.91 11.32
CA ILE A 39 8.69 -1.45 10.46
C ILE A 39 8.93 -2.93 10.15
N SER A 40 10.18 -3.38 9.97
CA SER A 40 10.49 -4.81 9.78
C SER A 40 10.12 -5.63 11.02
N ASN A 41 10.39 -5.12 12.22
CA ASN A 41 9.99 -5.79 13.46
C ASN A 41 8.47 -5.91 13.57
N PHE A 42 7.74 -4.85 13.22
CA PHE A 42 6.27 -4.87 13.17
C PHE A 42 5.78 -5.93 12.16
N ILE A 43 6.31 -5.91 10.94
CA ILE A 43 5.91 -6.85 9.88
C ILE A 43 6.08 -8.29 10.35
N ILE A 44 7.27 -8.66 10.82
CA ILE A 44 7.56 -10.05 11.22
C ILE A 44 6.76 -10.48 12.45
N LYS A 45 6.63 -9.61 13.46
CA LYS A 45 6.05 -10.00 14.76
C LYS A 45 4.54 -9.83 14.83
N LYS A 46 3.95 -8.98 13.99
CA LYS A 46 2.53 -8.61 14.05
C LYS A 46 1.81 -8.85 12.74
N LEU A 47 2.35 -8.37 11.63
CA LEU A 47 1.64 -8.41 10.36
C LEU A 47 1.61 -9.81 9.73
N VAL A 48 2.78 -10.45 9.59
CA VAL A 48 2.92 -11.79 8.99
C VAL A 48 2.05 -12.84 9.70
N PRO A 49 1.96 -12.88 11.05
CA PRO A 49 1.02 -13.78 11.73
C PRO A 49 -0.46 -13.60 11.35
N VAL A 50 -0.87 -12.41 10.89
CA VAL A 50 -2.27 -12.09 10.56
C VAL A 50 -2.57 -12.33 9.09
N VAL A 51 -1.70 -11.86 8.18
CA VAL A 51 -1.97 -11.88 6.73
C VAL A 51 -1.07 -12.84 5.95
N GLY A 52 -0.02 -13.38 6.57
CA GLY A 52 1.00 -14.20 5.90
C GLY A 52 1.94 -13.36 5.04
N ILE A 53 2.57 -14.00 4.04
CA ILE A 53 3.49 -13.38 3.07
C ILE A 53 3.06 -13.59 1.61
N LYS A 54 1.79 -13.94 1.40
CA LYS A 54 1.17 -14.09 0.08
C LYS A 54 -0.19 -13.40 0.09
N PRO A 55 -0.62 -12.70 -0.97
CA PRO A 55 0.13 -12.50 -2.22
C PRO A 55 1.34 -11.56 -2.05
N TYR A 56 1.31 -10.65 -1.07
CA TYR A 56 2.36 -9.65 -0.87
C TYR A 56 3.59 -10.22 -0.12
N PRO A 57 4.77 -10.37 -0.78
CA PRO A 57 6.02 -10.70 -0.10
C PRO A 57 6.47 -9.60 0.87
N LEU A 58 7.48 -9.91 1.68
CA LEU A 58 7.99 -8.99 2.71
C LEU A 58 8.43 -7.64 2.16
N SER A 59 8.99 -7.59 0.95
CA SER A 59 9.40 -6.35 0.28
C SER A 59 8.21 -5.43 -0.02
N GLU A 60 7.08 -5.99 -0.40
CA GLU A 60 5.85 -5.23 -0.67
C GLU A 60 5.15 -4.82 0.61
N GLN A 61 5.05 -5.72 1.59
CA GLN A 61 4.57 -5.36 2.92
C GLN A 61 5.41 -4.23 3.53
N LEU A 62 6.71 -4.24 3.30
CA LEU A 62 7.60 -3.14 3.70
C LEU A 62 7.19 -1.83 3.03
N LEU A 63 6.96 -1.82 1.72
CA LEU A 63 6.56 -0.62 0.99
C LEU A 63 5.17 -0.12 1.42
N MET A 64 4.19 -1.01 1.60
CA MET A 64 2.85 -0.67 2.09
C MET A 64 2.92 -0.03 3.48
N VAL A 65 3.63 -0.66 4.42
CA VAL A 65 3.79 -0.15 5.79
C VAL A 65 4.56 1.17 5.80
N ALA A 66 5.67 1.25 5.06
CA ALA A 66 6.47 2.45 4.94
C ALA A 66 5.67 3.63 4.39
N THR A 67 4.79 3.38 3.41
CA THR A 67 3.92 4.39 2.82
C THR A 67 2.99 4.99 3.87
N LEU A 68 2.31 4.17 4.66
CA LEU A 68 1.46 4.65 5.75
C LEU A 68 2.26 5.46 6.77
N CYS A 69 3.39 4.92 7.22
CA CYS A 69 4.25 5.59 8.20
C CYS A 69 4.83 6.90 7.68
N ARG A 70 5.10 7.05 6.37
CA ARG A 70 5.68 8.28 5.83
C ARG A 70 4.64 9.36 5.57
N PHE A 71 3.49 8.98 4.99
CA PHE A 71 2.52 9.94 4.48
C PHE A 71 1.34 10.21 5.42
N HIS A 72 1.14 9.36 6.44
CA HIS A 72 0.03 9.50 7.38
C HIS A 72 -1.32 9.75 6.66
N PRO A 73 -1.71 8.88 5.71
CA PRO A 73 -2.91 9.12 4.92
C PRO A 73 -4.14 9.18 5.83
N THR A 74 -4.95 10.22 5.65
CA THR A 74 -6.24 10.36 6.34
C THR A 74 -7.29 9.44 5.74
N HIS A 75 -7.14 9.11 4.46
CA HIS A 75 -8.03 8.25 3.70
C HIS A 75 -7.20 7.26 2.88
N ILE A 76 -7.58 5.99 2.95
CA ILE A 76 -6.96 4.91 2.18
C ILE A 76 -8.04 4.25 1.35
N PHE A 77 -7.90 4.31 0.04
CA PHE A 77 -8.72 3.60 -0.92
C PHE A 77 -7.96 2.37 -1.40
N GLU A 78 -8.48 1.20 -1.05
CA GLU A 78 -7.91 -0.09 -1.41
C GLU A 78 -8.83 -0.76 -2.43
N TRP A 79 -8.29 -1.13 -3.57
CA TRP A 79 -9.02 -1.75 -4.68
C TRP A 79 -8.59 -3.20 -4.86
N GLY A 80 -9.55 -4.09 -5.06
CA GLY A 80 -9.31 -5.52 -5.17
C GLY A 80 -9.34 -6.23 -3.81
N THR A 81 -10.37 -5.97 -3.00
CA THR A 81 -10.50 -6.47 -1.63
C THR A 81 -10.14 -7.96 -1.50
N ASN A 82 -10.60 -8.80 -2.42
CA ASN A 82 -10.45 -10.25 -2.37
C ASN A 82 -10.83 -10.77 -0.97
N ILE A 83 -10.03 -11.63 -0.34
CA ILE A 83 -10.25 -12.09 1.04
C ILE A 83 -9.93 -11.03 2.12
N GLY A 84 -9.42 -9.86 1.72
CA GLY A 84 -9.18 -8.68 2.55
C GLY A 84 -7.75 -8.54 3.09
N LYS A 85 -6.72 -9.02 2.39
CA LYS A 85 -5.34 -9.01 2.91
C LYS A 85 -4.69 -7.63 2.90
N SER A 86 -4.73 -6.94 1.76
CA SER A 86 -4.30 -5.56 1.57
C SER A 86 -4.95 -4.61 2.57
N ALA A 87 -6.28 -4.59 2.63
CA ALA A 87 -7.04 -3.77 3.59
C ALA A 87 -6.70 -4.12 5.04
N ARG A 88 -6.47 -5.41 5.35
CA ARG A 88 -6.02 -5.84 6.68
C ARG A 88 -4.61 -5.34 7.00
N ILE A 89 -3.71 -5.29 6.02
CA ILE A 89 -2.38 -4.69 6.20
C ILE A 89 -2.49 -3.22 6.59
N PHE A 90 -3.29 -2.45 5.87
CA PHE A 90 -3.50 -1.04 6.20
C PHE A 90 -4.12 -0.86 7.59
N TYR A 91 -5.13 -1.67 7.93
CA TYR A 91 -5.76 -1.62 9.24
C TYR A 91 -4.79 -1.92 10.38
N GLU A 92 -4.06 -3.04 10.32
CA GLU A 92 -3.12 -3.42 11.38
C GLU A 92 -2.00 -2.39 11.52
N THR A 93 -1.53 -1.82 10.40
CA THR A 93 -0.51 -0.76 10.38
C THR A 93 -1.02 0.52 11.03
N SER A 94 -2.20 0.99 10.61
CA SER A 94 -2.83 2.20 11.17
C SER A 94 -3.09 2.06 12.67
N LYS A 95 -3.59 0.90 13.12
CA LYS A 95 -3.81 0.63 14.55
C LYS A 95 -2.50 0.58 15.33
N TYR A 96 -1.47 -0.09 14.80
CA TYR A 96 -0.20 -0.26 15.50
C TYR A 96 0.56 1.06 15.65
N PHE A 97 0.65 1.85 14.57
CA PHE A 97 1.38 3.12 14.55
C PHE A 97 0.52 4.35 14.86
N GLN A 98 -0.75 4.15 15.26
CA GLN A 98 -1.70 5.22 15.62
C GLN A 98 -1.89 6.24 14.48
N ILE A 99 -1.96 5.74 13.25
CA ILE A 99 -2.27 6.55 12.08
C ILE A 99 -3.78 6.57 11.93
N HIS A 100 -4.37 7.75 12.10
CA HIS A 100 -5.81 7.94 11.98
C HIS A 100 -6.21 7.99 10.50
N SER A 101 -6.66 6.84 9.98
CA SER A 101 -7.07 6.68 8.59
C SER A 101 -8.47 6.10 8.48
N ASN A 102 -9.29 6.66 7.61
CA ASN A 102 -10.52 6.03 7.12
C ASN A 102 -10.13 5.07 5.98
N ILE A 103 -10.41 3.79 6.16
CA ILE A 103 -10.07 2.76 5.17
C ILE A 103 -11.33 2.40 4.39
N HIS A 104 -11.27 2.55 3.07
CA HIS A 104 -12.31 2.22 2.11
C HIS A 104 -11.79 1.10 1.23
N SER A 105 -12.38 -0.08 1.36
CA SER A 105 -11.99 -1.28 0.64
C SER A 105 -13.08 -1.62 -0.37
N ILE A 106 -12.70 -1.62 -1.64
CA ILE A 106 -13.60 -1.64 -2.80
C ILE A 106 -13.26 -2.87 -3.63
N ASP A 107 -14.29 -3.61 -4.02
CA ASP A 107 -14.17 -4.77 -4.90
C ASP A 107 -15.34 -4.79 -5.86
N LEU A 108 -15.23 -5.57 -6.93
CA LEU A 108 -16.36 -5.80 -7.81
C LEU A 108 -17.49 -6.55 -7.07
N PRO A 109 -18.76 -6.39 -7.50
CA PRO A 109 -19.87 -7.16 -6.96
C PRO A 109 -19.66 -8.67 -7.11
N GLU A 110 -20.25 -9.46 -6.20
CA GLU A 110 -20.04 -10.91 -6.15
C GLU A 110 -20.51 -11.69 -7.40
N GLU A 111 -21.38 -11.04 -8.17
CA GLU A 111 -22.01 -11.53 -9.40
C GLU A 111 -21.06 -11.42 -10.62
N VAL A 112 -19.95 -10.68 -10.52
CA VAL A 112 -18.99 -10.52 -11.61
C VAL A 112 -18.08 -11.75 -11.67
N ASP A 113 -18.03 -12.40 -12.84
CA ASP A 113 -17.18 -13.57 -13.07
C ASP A 113 -15.74 -13.13 -13.39
N HIS A 114 -14.88 -13.14 -12.36
CA HIS A 114 -13.44 -12.95 -12.48
C HIS A 114 -12.72 -14.13 -11.84
N ILE A 115 -11.65 -14.60 -12.49
CA ILE A 115 -10.88 -15.80 -12.09
C ILE A 115 -10.37 -15.71 -10.65
N GLU A 116 -10.10 -14.50 -10.15
CA GLU A 116 -9.54 -14.25 -8.83
C GLU A 116 -10.58 -13.88 -7.77
N HIS A 117 -11.86 -13.78 -8.15
CA HIS A 117 -12.91 -13.34 -7.24
C HIS A 117 -13.23 -14.41 -6.17
N PRO A 118 -13.18 -14.07 -4.87
CA PRO A 118 -13.28 -15.05 -3.78
C PRO A 118 -14.73 -15.48 -3.44
N HIS A 119 -15.74 -14.88 -4.09
CA HIS A 119 -17.17 -15.05 -3.83
C HIS A 119 -17.49 -15.03 -2.32
N LYS A 120 -17.96 -16.15 -1.74
CA LYS A 120 -18.31 -16.28 -0.31
C LYS A 120 -17.16 -15.98 0.67
N LYS A 121 -15.92 -15.94 0.17
CA LYS A 121 -14.72 -15.61 0.96
C LYS A 121 -14.32 -14.13 0.84
N ARG A 122 -15.04 -13.31 0.07
CA ARG A 122 -14.80 -11.87 -0.02
C ARG A 122 -14.78 -11.23 1.37
N ALA A 123 -13.80 -10.36 1.58
CA ALA A 123 -13.58 -9.64 2.83
C ALA A 123 -13.52 -10.55 4.08
N LYS A 124 -13.18 -11.84 3.94
CA LYS A 124 -13.18 -12.81 5.06
C LYS A 124 -12.33 -12.33 6.25
N LEU A 125 -11.20 -11.69 5.99
CA LEU A 125 -10.30 -11.15 7.03
C LEU A 125 -10.82 -9.84 7.66
N LEU A 126 -11.88 -9.26 7.09
CA LEU A 126 -12.42 -7.96 7.47
C LEU A 126 -13.80 -8.05 8.13
N LYS A 127 -14.47 -9.22 8.09
CA LYS A 127 -15.88 -9.39 8.55
C LYS A 127 -16.19 -8.84 9.94
N ASN A 128 -15.21 -8.83 10.85
CA ASN A 128 -15.38 -8.37 12.23
C ASN A 128 -14.62 -7.06 12.52
N ILE A 129 -14.23 -6.32 11.49
CA ILE A 129 -13.57 -5.02 11.61
C ILE A 129 -14.56 -3.97 11.10
N HIS A 130 -15.19 -3.25 12.02
CA HIS A 130 -16.20 -2.24 11.69
C HIS A 130 -15.58 -0.91 11.26
N GLU A 131 -14.28 -0.72 11.49
CA GLU A 131 -13.54 0.49 11.09
C GLU A 131 -13.13 0.50 9.61
N ILE A 132 -13.40 -0.57 8.85
CA ILE A 132 -13.17 -0.62 7.41
C ILE A 132 -14.51 -0.51 6.71
N ASN A 133 -14.64 0.47 5.83
CA ASN A 133 -15.81 0.64 4.99
C ASN A 133 -15.67 -0.27 3.75
N LEU A 134 -16.63 -1.17 3.56
CA LEU A 134 -16.66 -2.10 2.44
C LEU A 134 -17.64 -1.62 1.37
N TYR A 135 -17.17 -1.51 0.13
CA TYR A 135 -17.99 -1.11 -1.02
C TYR A 135 -17.96 -2.16 -2.12
N GLN A 136 -18.94 -2.07 -3.02
CA GLN A 136 -19.01 -2.89 -4.23
C GLN A 136 -19.17 -1.98 -5.45
N GLY A 137 -18.30 -2.15 -6.45
CA GLY A 137 -18.33 -1.42 -7.71
C GLY A 137 -16.93 -1.13 -8.25
N ASP A 138 -16.85 -0.24 -9.24
CA ASP A 138 -15.57 0.19 -9.81
C ASP A 138 -14.75 0.99 -8.79
N GLY A 139 -13.48 0.61 -8.63
CA GLY A 139 -12.57 1.20 -7.64
C GLY A 139 -12.39 2.71 -7.86
N LEU A 140 -12.17 3.11 -9.11
CA LEU A 140 -11.97 4.51 -9.48
C LEU A 140 -13.23 5.33 -9.19
N ASP A 141 -14.38 4.90 -9.73
CA ASP A 141 -15.62 5.67 -9.63
C ASP A 141 -16.04 5.89 -8.17
N ILE A 142 -16.06 4.82 -7.36
CA ILE A 142 -16.44 4.89 -5.95
C ILE A 142 -15.46 5.76 -5.16
N SER A 143 -14.16 5.59 -5.38
CA SER A 143 -13.17 6.39 -4.67
C SER A 143 -13.30 7.88 -4.99
N LEU A 144 -13.51 8.25 -6.25
CA LEU A 144 -13.67 9.64 -6.63
C LEU A 144 -14.96 10.24 -6.05
N GLU A 145 -16.08 9.51 -6.05
CA GLU A 145 -17.33 9.95 -5.42
C GLU A 145 -17.17 10.23 -3.91
N ILE A 146 -16.37 9.41 -3.21
CA ILE A 146 -16.05 9.64 -1.80
C ILE A 146 -15.12 10.85 -1.66
N CYS A 147 -14.12 10.99 -2.55
CA CYS A 147 -13.16 12.09 -2.52
C CYS A 147 -13.82 13.46 -2.68
N GLU A 148 -14.93 13.59 -3.40
CA GLU A 148 -15.70 14.84 -3.50
C GLU A 148 -16.11 15.41 -2.14
N LYS A 149 -16.25 14.54 -1.14
CA LYS A 149 -16.68 14.89 0.23
C LYS A 149 -15.48 15.16 1.16
N ILE A 150 -14.24 14.91 0.70
CA ILE A 150 -13.01 15.09 1.47
C ILE A 150 -12.47 16.51 1.22
N THR A 151 -12.39 17.31 2.28
CA THR A 151 -11.94 18.71 2.17
C THR A 151 -10.45 18.89 2.44
N HIS A 152 -9.82 17.97 3.15
CA HIS A 152 -8.41 18.05 3.57
C HIS A 152 -7.84 16.66 3.85
N GLY A 153 -6.50 16.58 3.80
CA GLY A 153 -5.73 15.41 4.20
C GLY A 153 -5.06 14.67 3.04
N ASN A 154 -4.08 13.84 3.39
CA ASN A 154 -3.37 12.99 2.45
C ASN A 154 -4.25 11.79 2.06
N ILE A 155 -4.39 11.54 0.77
CA ILE A 155 -5.17 10.44 0.21
C ILE A 155 -4.20 9.41 -0.39
N LEU A 156 -4.33 8.17 0.05
CA LEU A 156 -3.63 7.02 -0.49
C LEU A 156 -4.58 6.16 -1.32
N PHE A 157 -4.16 5.82 -2.53
CA PHE A 157 -4.78 4.80 -3.37
C PHE A 157 -3.87 3.56 -3.42
N PHE A 158 -4.45 2.38 -3.30
CA PHE A 158 -3.78 1.09 -3.50
C PHE A 158 -4.50 0.33 -4.61
N LEU A 159 -3.82 0.23 -5.75
CA LEU A 159 -4.30 -0.37 -6.99
C LEU A 159 -3.83 -1.82 -7.04
N ASP A 160 -4.74 -2.73 -6.76
CA ASP A 160 -4.54 -4.18 -6.78
C ASP A 160 -5.78 -4.89 -7.37
N GLY A 161 -6.34 -4.29 -8.42
CA GLY A 161 -7.41 -4.86 -9.23
C GLY A 161 -6.87 -5.52 -10.50
N ASP A 162 -7.53 -5.27 -11.63
CA ASP A 162 -7.12 -5.85 -12.91
C ASP A 162 -5.70 -5.40 -13.32
N HIS A 163 -4.80 -6.38 -13.43
CA HIS A 163 -3.39 -6.15 -13.68
C HIS A 163 -3.06 -5.82 -15.15
N ASP A 164 -4.02 -5.44 -16.00
CA ASP A 164 -3.72 -5.12 -17.40
C ASP A 164 -3.34 -3.65 -17.60
N TYR A 165 -2.63 -3.38 -18.71
CA TYR A 165 -2.15 -2.04 -19.04
C TYR A 165 -3.26 -0.99 -19.12
N ASN A 166 -4.38 -1.29 -19.79
CA ASN A 166 -5.43 -0.30 -20.05
C ASN A 166 -6.18 0.05 -18.76
N SER A 167 -6.46 -0.95 -17.93
CA SER A 167 -7.12 -0.72 -16.64
C SER A 167 -6.27 0.18 -15.75
N VAL A 168 -5.01 -0.20 -15.49
CA VAL A 168 -4.09 0.60 -14.65
C VAL A 168 -3.86 1.99 -15.23
N LYS A 169 -3.79 2.13 -16.56
CA LYS A 169 -3.64 3.44 -17.22
C LYS A 169 -4.86 4.33 -16.98
N ARG A 170 -6.08 3.81 -17.17
CA ARG A 170 -7.34 4.52 -16.89
C ARG A 170 -7.40 5.00 -15.45
N GLU A 171 -7.07 4.12 -14.53
CA GLU A 171 -7.07 4.38 -13.09
C GLU A 171 -6.09 5.49 -12.70
N LEU A 172 -4.83 5.39 -13.15
CA LEU A 172 -3.82 6.41 -12.89
C LEU A 172 -4.19 7.76 -13.50
N ASP A 173 -4.69 7.79 -14.75
CA ASP A 173 -5.15 9.03 -15.39
C ASP A 173 -6.34 9.65 -14.65
N GLY A 174 -7.32 8.84 -14.22
CA GLY A 174 -8.48 9.30 -13.45
C GLY A 174 -8.11 9.89 -12.10
N ILE A 175 -7.22 9.22 -11.35
CA ILE A 175 -6.74 9.72 -10.06
C ILE A 175 -5.94 11.02 -10.27
N LEU A 176 -4.99 11.04 -11.20
CA LEU A 176 -4.08 12.19 -11.38
C LEU A 176 -4.76 13.42 -11.98
N SER A 177 -5.84 13.24 -12.74
CA SER A 177 -6.65 14.35 -13.27
C SER A 177 -7.60 14.96 -12.24
N THR A 178 -7.97 14.21 -11.19
CA THR A 178 -8.99 14.61 -10.22
C THR A 178 -8.40 15.01 -8.86
N ILE A 179 -7.44 14.24 -8.37
CA ILE A 179 -6.88 14.39 -7.03
C ILE A 179 -5.61 15.22 -7.08
N LYS A 180 -5.57 16.28 -6.29
CA LYS A 180 -4.39 17.13 -6.15
C LYS A 180 -3.37 16.43 -5.25
N PHE A 181 -2.24 16.02 -5.84
CA PHE A 181 -1.13 15.35 -5.16
C PHE A 181 -1.51 14.02 -4.47
N PRO A 182 -1.97 13.01 -5.23
CA PRO A 182 -2.28 11.70 -4.66
C PRO A 182 -1.00 10.96 -4.27
N VAL A 183 -1.11 10.08 -3.27
CA VAL A 183 -0.15 9.01 -3.03
C VAL A 183 -0.75 7.73 -3.60
N ILE A 184 -0.02 7.00 -4.44
CA ILE A 184 -0.54 5.84 -5.15
C ILE A 184 0.44 4.68 -5.02
N LEU A 185 -0.03 3.55 -4.51
CA LEU A 185 0.67 2.27 -4.57
C LEU A 185 0.04 1.43 -5.68
N VAL A 186 0.87 0.88 -6.55
CA VAL A 186 0.44 0.01 -7.65
C VAL A 186 1.14 -1.33 -7.48
N HIS A 187 0.35 -2.41 -7.46
CA HIS A 187 0.83 -3.79 -7.39
C HIS A 187 1.12 -4.37 -8.78
N ASP A 188 1.75 -5.54 -8.87
CA ASP A 188 2.14 -6.22 -10.12
C ASP A 188 2.98 -5.38 -11.09
N THR A 189 3.90 -4.58 -10.55
CA THR A 189 4.71 -3.62 -11.33
C THR A 189 6.11 -4.13 -11.69
N PHE A 190 6.41 -5.42 -11.48
CA PHE A 190 7.71 -5.97 -11.83
C PHE A 190 7.94 -5.96 -13.34
N TYR A 191 9.00 -5.27 -13.77
CA TYR A 191 9.43 -5.30 -15.16
C TYR A 191 10.27 -6.54 -15.45
N GLN A 192 9.99 -7.17 -16.60
CA GLN A 192 10.84 -8.18 -17.18
C GLN A 192 10.82 -8.09 -18.71
N SER A 193 11.85 -8.64 -19.36
CA SER A 193 11.89 -8.75 -20.82
C SER A 193 10.71 -9.58 -21.37
N SER A 194 10.33 -9.33 -22.63
CA SER A 194 9.25 -10.04 -23.33
C SER A 194 9.44 -11.56 -23.35
N ASN A 195 10.69 -12.04 -23.29
CA ASN A 195 11.04 -13.47 -23.27
C ASN A 195 10.54 -14.20 -22.01
N SER A 196 10.19 -13.48 -20.94
CA SER A 196 9.63 -14.07 -19.72
C SER A 196 8.15 -14.41 -19.82
N HIS A 197 7.44 -13.81 -20.78
CA HIS A 197 5.98 -13.86 -20.90
C HIS A 197 5.22 -13.37 -19.66
N TYR A 198 5.89 -12.65 -18.75
CA TYR A 198 5.23 -12.02 -17.62
C TYR A 198 4.36 -10.86 -18.07
N ASN A 199 3.26 -10.65 -17.34
CA ASN A 199 2.47 -9.45 -17.49
C ASN A 199 3.29 -8.25 -16.99
N ILE A 200 3.56 -7.31 -17.89
CA ILE A 200 4.26 -6.05 -17.57
C ILE A 200 3.36 -4.83 -17.78
N GLY A 201 2.04 -5.04 -17.93
CA GLY A 201 1.05 -3.99 -18.16
C GLY A 201 1.09 -2.86 -17.13
N PRO A 202 1.08 -3.15 -15.81
CA PRO A 202 1.10 -2.10 -14.79
C PRO A 202 2.40 -1.29 -14.82
N TYR A 203 3.53 -1.95 -15.07
CA TYR A 203 4.82 -1.26 -15.25
C TYR A 203 4.79 -0.29 -16.45
N LEU A 204 4.25 -0.74 -17.60
CA LEU A 204 4.16 0.09 -18.80
C LEU A 204 3.21 1.28 -18.59
N ALA A 205 2.07 1.07 -17.93
CA ALA A 205 1.11 2.13 -17.62
C ALA A 205 1.75 3.23 -16.75
N ILE A 206 2.51 2.84 -15.72
CA ILE A 206 3.27 3.78 -14.88
C ILE A 206 4.28 4.54 -15.72
N LYS A 207 5.06 3.85 -16.56
CA LYS A 207 6.08 4.48 -17.41
C LYS A 207 5.47 5.54 -18.32
N ASP A 208 4.32 5.25 -18.93
CA ASP A 208 3.64 6.19 -19.81
C ASP A 208 3.09 7.41 -19.05
N ILE A 209 2.51 7.19 -17.86
CA ILE A 209 2.08 8.27 -16.96
C ILE A 209 3.23 9.21 -16.60
N LEU A 210 4.40 8.66 -16.28
CA LEU A 210 5.58 9.46 -15.92
C LEU A 210 6.16 10.22 -17.12
N ASN A 211 6.04 9.68 -18.34
CA ASN A 211 6.48 10.36 -19.56
C ASN A 211 5.53 11.50 -19.98
N MET A 212 4.24 11.36 -19.69
CA MET A 212 3.21 12.34 -20.08
C MET A 212 3.07 13.48 -19.07
N ASN A 213 3.30 13.22 -17.78
CA ASN A 213 3.12 14.23 -16.73
C ASN A 213 4.34 15.14 -16.61
N LYS A 214 4.10 16.45 -16.75
CA LYS A 214 5.10 17.50 -16.50
C LYS A 214 5.28 17.82 -15.00
N THR A 215 4.40 17.30 -14.15
CA THR A 215 4.51 17.39 -12.69
C THR A 215 5.54 16.39 -12.18
N GLN A 216 6.35 16.80 -11.20
CA GLN A 216 7.46 16.02 -10.67
C GLN A 216 6.96 14.91 -9.74
N ILE A 217 6.38 13.86 -10.32
CA ILE A 217 6.04 12.62 -9.62
C ILE A 217 7.34 11.87 -9.31
N LYS A 218 7.56 11.56 -8.03
CA LYS A 218 8.63 10.68 -7.54
C LYS A 218 8.12 9.25 -7.48
N THR A 219 9.04 8.30 -7.68
CA THR A 219 8.74 6.87 -7.55
C THR A 219 9.68 6.16 -6.60
N LEU A 220 9.15 5.12 -5.96
CA LEU A 220 9.93 4.15 -5.18
C LEU A 220 9.38 2.75 -5.50
N SER A 221 10.24 1.84 -5.94
CA SER A 221 9.81 0.51 -6.37
C SER A 221 10.51 -0.60 -5.61
N MET A 222 9.77 -1.65 -5.26
CA MET A 222 10.28 -2.89 -4.70
C MET A 222 10.19 -4.00 -5.76
N ASN A 223 11.08 -3.92 -6.77
CA ASN A 223 11.02 -4.71 -8.01
C ASN A 223 12.18 -5.70 -8.15
N THR A 224 12.48 -6.47 -7.09
CA THR A 224 13.52 -7.51 -7.14
C THR A 224 13.02 -8.85 -7.70
N GLY A 225 11.71 -8.98 -7.92
CA GLY A 225 11.04 -10.16 -8.47
C GLY A 225 9.52 -9.95 -8.46
N LEU A 226 8.78 -10.95 -8.94
CA LEU A 226 7.31 -10.95 -8.86
C LEU A 226 6.83 -10.97 -7.40
N PRO A 227 5.71 -10.30 -7.07
CA PRO A 227 4.84 -9.52 -7.99
C PRO A 227 5.41 -8.14 -8.36
N GLY A 228 6.05 -7.46 -7.41
CA GLY A 228 6.64 -6.14 -7.56
C GLY A 228 5.62 -5.03 -7.27
N MET A 229 6.05 -3.95 -6.62
CA MET A 229 5.16 -2.86 -6.24
C MET A 229 5.86 -1.51 -6.39
N THR A 230 5.14 -0.53 -6.90
CA THR A 230 5.64 0.84 -7.11
C THR A 230 4.77 1.85 -6.40
N LEU A 231 5.41 2.71 -5.63
CA LEU A 231 4.85 3.91 -5.02
C LEU A 231 5.07 5.10 -5.95
N LEU A 232 4.02 5.89 -6.16
CA LEU A 232 4.01 7.18 -6.86
C LEU A 232 3.54 8.26 -5.89
N TYR A 233 4.24 9.38 -5.84
CA TYR A 233 3.89 10.49 -4.96
C TYR A 233 4.52 11.80 -5.43
N HIS A 234 4.04 12.92 -4.91
CA HIS A 234 4.66 14.23 -5.13
C HIS A 234 5.53 14.60 -3.93
N GLU A 235 6.61 15.36 -4.14
CA GLU A 235 7.46 15.81 -3.04
C GLU A 235 6.69 16.57 -1.97
N ILE A 236 5.66 17.34 -2.36
CA ILE A 236 4.80 18.07 -1.42
C ILE A 236 4.08 17.14 -0.44
N ASN A 237 3.81 15.88 -0.79
CA ASN A 237 3.21 14.90 0.12
C ASN A 237 4.11 14.56 1.32
N LEU A 238 5.42 14.82 1.24
CA LEU A 238 6.36 14.54 2.33
C LEU A 238 6.34 15.60 3.43
N LYS A 239 5.70 16.75 3.18
CA LYS A 239 5.50 17.79 4.18
C LYS A 239 4.38 17.32 5.12
N ILE A 240 4.77 16.93 6.33
CA ILE A 240 3.84 16.57 7.39
C ILE A 240 3.43 17.88 8.06
N GLU A 241 2.14 18.21 8.01
CA GLU A 241 1.55 19.32 8.76
C GLU A 241 1.40 18.97 10.26
#